data_AF-A0A4R4MAH9-F1
#
_entry.id   AF-A0A4R4MAH9-F1
#
_cell.length_a   1.000
_cell.length_b   1.000
_cell.length_c   1.000
_cell.angle_alpha   90.00
_cell.angle_beta   90.00
_cell.angle_gamma   90.00
#
_symmetry.space_group_name_H-M   'P 1'
#
loop_
_entity.id
_entity.type
_entity.pdbx_description
1 polymer ?
#
loop_
_entity_poly.entity_id
_entity_poly.type
_entity_poly.pdbx_seq_one_letter_code
_entity_poly.pdbx_strand_id
1 'polypeptide(L)'
;MAPGMRAGNSGNERGKARRVALLVAADRYESADLGSLYAPAHDVDALASALAEPHIGGFEVQRVFNRPVHEVNLAIEDFFCDKGPDDVLLLYVSCHGVKDDAGHLYFATTNTRVTRLGATGIASTFVRDRMSQSRSRNIILLLDCCYSGAFVEGMVRRGDGGVGINERLSGSGRAILSSSSALEYAFELDERHMTKEISLAGTGQRREGRPSIFTEALVNGLTTGEADQNQDGRISVDELYDYAYSKVTEANPNQTPTKFSDVSGELIVAWSPATAKPPSLPDEVVAATKNPLGRVRAVAVDALKELALAGDAVGRLAYEQLKELLDDDSRTVIAKARQAIAEIDRAEPGAHASVPVWPTPAQRVAVPPPRPSLGSAPLPPGDPAPVPPPLNPLSAMPWPSAPASPERPFSEGPVPPPWHPAAGAPRGPQDEPLRGGSVLAYFLPFFTSLLLLFSRSRNVKYHAIHSALTDALTTGYIIAASIPLLVYSGIRYGSEEIPQGDVPFNAYMVGWFVVPLALRAYCLYQITRRGTARLKLIGTLAQRLAYGGPVHTSRRS
;
A
#
# COMPACT_ATOMS: atom_id res chain seq x y z
N MET A 1 -33.28 21.12 -45.80
CA MET A 1 -34.20 20.55 -44.81
C MET A 1 -33.69 19.18 -44.40
N ALA A 2 -33.16 19.06 -43.20
CA ALA A 2 -33.26 17.92 -42.26
C ALA A 2 -32.17 18.11 -41.18
N PRO A 3 -32.44 17.80 -39.90
CA PRO A 3 -31.87 18.51 -38.76
C PRO A 3 -30.99 17.66 -37.84
N GLY A 4 -30.09 18.34 -37.13
CA GLY A 4 -29.87 18.16 -35.70
C GLY A 4 -29.50 16.77 -35.17
N MET A 5 -28.20 16.46 -35.15
CA MET A 5 -27.64 15.51 -34.18
C MET A 5 -26.91 16.33 -33.11
N ARG A 6 -27.68 16.79 -32.11
CA ARG A 6 -27.12 17.37 -30.88
C ARG A 6 -26.36 16.25 -30.16
N ALA A 7 -25.06 16.43 -30.02
CA ALA A 7 -24.27 15.73 -29.02
C ALA A 7 -24.95 15.91 -27.66
N GLY A 8 -25.40 14.80 -27.08
CA GLY A 8 -25.93 14.76 -25.73
C GLY A 8 -24.80 15.11 -24.77
N ASN A 9 -24.72 16.39 -24.41
CA ASN A 9 -24.02 16.86 -23.24
C ASN A 9 -24.79 16.30 -22.03
N SER A 10 -24.45 15.08 -21.59
CA SER A 10 -24.94 14.54 -20.32
C SER A 10 -24.41 15.47 -19.23
N GLY A 11 -25.33 16.25 -18.68
CA GLY A 11 -25.08 17.16 -17.60
C GLY A 11 -24.37 16.42 -16.48
N ASN A 12 -23.11 16.77 -16.30
CA ASN A 12 -22.28 16.45 -15.16
C ASN A 12 -23.11 16.65 -13.88
N GLU A 13 -23.47 15.56 -13.20
CA GLU A 13 -23.98 15.58 -11.82
C GLU A 13 -22.86 16.11 -10.92
N ARG A 14 -22.67 17.43 -10.93
CA ARG A 14 -21.66 18.12 -10.14
C ARG A 14 -22.03 18.01 -8.67
N GLY A 15 -21.57 16.95 -8.01
CA GLY A 15 -21.67 16.83 -6.56
C GLY A 15 -21.39 15.45 -5.98
N LYS A 16 -21.48 14.36 -6.76
CA LYS A 16 -21.26 13.01 -6.25
C LYS A 16 -19.91 12.47 -6.72
N ALA A 17 -19.06 12.07 -5.78
CA ALA A 17 -17.82 11.36 -6.06
C ALA A 17 -18.12 10.06 -6.82
N ARG A 18 -17.49 9.86 -7.99
CA ARG A 18 -17.69 8.67 -8.81
C ARG A 18 -16.70 7.58 -8.43
N ARG A 19 -17.10 6.32 -8.59
CA ARG A 19 -16.21 5.16 -8.49
C ARG A 19 -16.08 4.59 -9.90
N VAL A 20 -14.88 4.63 -10.47
CA VAL A 20 -14.66 4.19 -11.85
C VAL A 20 -13.54 3.17 -11.87
N ALA A 21 -13.74 2.07 -12.59
CA ALA A 21 -12.75 1.01 -12.73
C ALA A 21 -12.40 0.76 -14.19
N LEU A 22 -11.11 0.60 -14.48
CA LEU A 22 -10.61 0.16 -15.78
C LEU A 22 -9.90 -1.18 -15.62
N LEU A 23 -10.38 -2.21 -16.30
CA LEU A 23 -9.82 -3.55 -16.29
C LEU A 23 -9.13 -3.81 -17.64
N VAL A 24 -7.80 -3.80 -17.62
CA VAL A 24 -6.96 -4.08 -18.77
C VAL A 24 -6.47 -5.53 -18.68
N ALA A 25 -6.70 -6.32 -19.72
CA ALA A 25 -6.13 -7.66 -19.76
C ALA A 25 -5.82 -8.17 -21.16
N ALA A 26 -4.84 -9.06 -21.24
CA ALA A 26 -4.44 -9.74 -22.46
C ALA A 26 -4.14 -11.21 -22.18
N ASP A 27 -4.84 -12.10 -22.89
CA ASP A 27 -4.67 -13.55 -22.79
C ASP A 27 -4.05 -14.16 -24.06
N ARG A 28 -4.11 -13.45 -25.19
CA ARG A 28 -3.58 -13.88 -26.49
C ARG A 28 -2.61 -12.86 -27.04
N TYR A 29 -1.58 -13.38 -27.71
CA TYR A 29 -0.48 -12.59 -28.23
C TYR A 29 -0.17 -13.00 -29.67
N GLU A 30 0.11 -12.01 -30.53
CA GLU A 30 0.50 -12.21 -31.93
C GLU A 30 1.93 -12.75 -32.03
N SER A 31 2.79 -12.40 -31.07
CA SER A 31 4.18 -12.83 -31.01
C SER A 31 4.28 -14.24 -30.43
N ALA A 32 4.91 -15.16 -31.16
CA ALA A 32 5.18 -16.52 -30.68
C ALA A 32 6.05 -16.57 -29.41
N ASP A 33 6.84 -15.51 -29.18
CA ASP A 33 7.63 -15.35 -27.95
C ASP A 33 6.73 -15.36 -26.69
N LEU A 34 5.49 -14.86 -26.77
CA LEU A 34 4.57 -14.77 -25.64
C LEU A 34 3.51 -15.87 -25.72
N GLY A 35 3.57 -16.85 -24.82
CA GLY A 35 2.54 -17.87 -24.69
C GLY A 35 1.18 -17.29 -24.28
N SER A 36 0.09 -17.88 -24.76
CA SER A 36 -1.26 -17.50 -24.33
C SER A 36 -1.49 -17.82 -22.85
N LEU A 37 -2.26 -16.97 -22.17
CA LEU A 37 -2.68 -17.13 -20.78
C LEU A 37 -4.13 -17.60 -20.73
N TYR A 38 -4.53 -18.25 -19.64
CA TYR A 38 -5.90 -18.76 -19.47
C TYR A 38 -6.72 -17.93 -18.46
N ALA A 39 -6.07 -17.45 -17.41
CA ALA A 39 -6.72 -16.70 -16.33
C ALA A 39 -7.28 -15.32 -16.72
N PRO A 40 -6.62 -14.48 -17.57
CA PRO A 40 -7.01 -13.07 -17.69
C PRO A 40 -8.45 -12.82 -18.16
N ALA A 41 -9.01 -13.70 -18.99
CA ALA A 41 -10.42 -13.61 -19.38
C ALA A 41 -11.36 -13.79 -18.16
N HIS A 42 -11.12 -14.86 -17.39
CA HIS A 42 -11.90 -15.18 -16.19
C HIS A 42 -11.68 -14.16 -15.07
N ASP A 43 -10.45 -13.65 -14.95
CA ASP A 43 -10.09 -12.62 -13.98
C ASP A 43 -10.93 -11.35 -14.20
N VAL A 44 -10.95 -10.85 -15.44
CA VAL A 44 -11.70 -9.64 -15.79
C VAL A 44 -13.19 -9.85 -15.61
N ASP A 45 -13.74 -10.99 -16.02
CA ASP A 45 -15.17 -11.27 -15.86
C ASP A 45 -15.59 -11.32 -14.40
N ALA A 46 -14.85 -12.05 -13.57
CA ALA A 46 -15.16 -12.21 -12.14
C ALA A 46 -14.99 -10.88 -11.38
N LEU A 47 -13.87 -10.19 -11.58
CA LEU A 47 -13.59 -8.94 -10.89
C LEU A 47 -14.52 -7.81 -11.35
N ALA A 48 -14.81 -7.72 -12.66
CA ALA A 48 -15.76 -6.73 -13.16
C ALA A 48 -17.15 -6.91 -12.54
N SER A 49 -17.59 -8.15 -12.36
CA SER A 49 -18.90 -8.45 -11.76
C SER A 49 -18.95 -8.00 -10.30
N ALA A 50 -17.92 -8.31 -9.51
CA ALA A 50 -17.82 -7.89 -8.11
C ALA A 50 -17.72 -6.37 -7.95
N LEU A 51 -16.95 -5.71 -8.82
CA LEU A 51 -16.78 -4.25 -8.76
C LEU A 51 -18.01 -3.48 -9.24
N ALA A 52 -18.73 -3.99 -10.24
CA ALA A 52 -19.92 -3.32 -10.78
C ALA A 52 -21.14 -3.45 -9.87
N GLU A 53 -21.21 -4.51 -9.03
CA GLU A 53 -22.34 -4.75 -8.14
C GLU A 53 -22.57 -3.55 -7.20
N PRO A 54 -23.73 -2.86 -7.27
CA PRO A 54 -23.99 -1.63 -6.52
C PRO A 54 -23.82 -1.73 -5.01
N HIS A 55 -24.11 -2.90 -4.43
CA HIS A 55 -24.01 -3.12 -2.98
C HIS A 55 -22.64 -3.61 -2.52
N ILE A 56 -21.73 -3.90 -3.45
CA ILE A 56 -20.36 -4.35 -3.16
C ILE A 56 -19.37 -3.29 -3.62
N GLY A 57 -19.10 -3.18 -4.92
CA GLY A 57 -18.10 -2.25 -5.44
C GLY A 57 -18.67 -0.89 -5.85
N GLY A 58 -19.87 -0.89 -6.46
CA GLY A 58 -20.51 0.31 -7.00
C GLY A 58 -19.67 1.08 -8.03
N PHE A 59 -18.77 0.40 -8.76
CA PHE A 59 -17.93 1.01 -9.79
C PHE A 59 -18.61 1.03 -11.16
N GLU A 60 -18.40 2.11 -11.89
CA GLU A 60 -18.55 2.13 -13.34
C GLU A 60 -17.35 1.41 -13.97
N VAL A 61 -17.56 0.18 -14.47
CA VAL A 61 -16.48 -0.69 -14.96
C VAL A 61 -16.34 -0.62 -16.48
N GLN A 62 -15.15 -0.24 -16.96
CA GLN A 62 -14.72 -0.36 -18.35
C GLN A 62 -13.75 -1.53 -18.51
N ARG A 63 -13.95 -2.37 -19.53
CA ARG A 63 -13.08 -3.50 -19.85
C ARG A 63 -12.31 -3.23 -21.15
N VAL A 64 -11.00 -3.40 -21.13
CA VAL A 64 -10.11 -3.30 -22.29
C VAL A 64 -9.37 -4.63 -22.41
N PHE A 65 -9.96 -5.54 -23.19
CA PHE A 65 -9.50 -6.91 -23.31
C PHE A 65 -8.92 -7.20 -24.69
N ASN A 66 -7.73 -7.79 -24.73
CA ASN A 66 -7.06 -8.18 -25.97
C ASN A 66 -7.03 -7.07 -27.03
N ARG A 67 -6.60 -5.86 -26.62
CA ARG A 67 -6.43 -4.70 -27.50
C ARG A 67 -4.94 -4.42 -27.73
N PRO A 68 -4.57 -3.81 -28.87
CA PRO A 68 -3.20 -3.41 -29.14
C PRO A 68 -2.76 -2.22 -28.26
N VAL A 69 -1.45 -2.07 -28.06
CA VAL A 69 -0.85 -1.09 -27.14
C VAL A 69 -1.38 0.34 -27.24
N HIS A 70 -1.65 0.84 -28.45
CA HIS A 70 -2.08 2.22 -28.67
C HIS A 70 -3.50 2.49 -28.12
N GLU A 71 -4.38 1.51 -28.24
CA GLU A 71 -5.74 1.62 -27.69
C GLU A 71 -5.75 1.50 -26.18
N VAL A 72 -4.90 0.61 -25.62
CA VAL A 72 -4.79 0.48 -24.17
C VAL A 72 -4.18 1.73 -23.54
N ASN A 73 -3.15 2.31 -24.16
CA ASN A 73 -2.58 3.57 -23.71
C ASN A 73 -3.62 4.70 -23.72
N LEU A 74 -4.44 4.80 -24.78
CA LEU A 74 -5.51 5.79 -24.85
C LEU A 74 -6.54 5.57 -23.73
N ALA A 75 -6.98 4.34 -23.50
CA ALA A 75 -7.92 4.03 -22.42
C ALA A 75 -7.35 4.36 -21.03
N ILE A 76 -6.06 4.11 -20.78
CA ILE A 76 -5.39 4.47 -19.52
C ILE A 76 -5.29 6.00 -19.38
N GLU A 77 -4.97 6.72 -20.45
CA GLU A 77 -4.97 8.19 -20.47
C GLU A 77 -6.35 8.73 -20.10
N ASP A 78 -7.40 8.33 -20.82
CA ASP A 78 -8.78 8.76 -20.60
C ASP A 78 -9.30 8.40 -19.19
N PHE A 79 -8.83 7.28 -18.66
CA PHE A 79 -9.18 6.84 -17.31
C PHE A 79 -8.62 7.76 -16.22
N PHE A 80 -7.39 8.24 -16.35
CA PHE A 80 -6.78 9.14 -15.36
C PHE A 80 -7.05 10.63 -15.64
N CYS A 81 -7.37 11.00 -16.89
CA CYS A 81 -7.73 12.36 -17.28
C CYS A 81 -9.15 12.75 -16.84
N ASP A 82 -9.37 14.05 -16.65
CA ASP A 82 -10.69 14.67 -16.37
C ASP A 82 -11.46 14.12 -15.16
N LYS A 83 -10.77 13.56 -14.16
CA LYS A 83 -11.38 13.07 -12.92
C LYS A 83 -11.54 14.16 -11.86
N GLY A 84 -12.58 14.03 -11.04
CA GLY A 84 -12.81 14.84 -9.85
C GLY A 84 -11.82 14.48 -8.73
N PRO A 85 -11.53 15.40 -7.79
CA PRO A 85 -10.60 15.13 -6.69
C PRO A 85 -11.07 14.00 -5.76
N ASP A 86 -12.38 13.82 -5.62
CA ASP A 86 -12.99 12.84 -4.72
C ASP A 86 -13.31 11.49 -5.39
N ASP A 87 -13.15 11.40 -6.72
CA ASP A 87 -13.42 10.16 -7.47
C ASP A 87 -12.50 9.03 -7.02
N VAL A 88 -13.00 7.81 -6.91
CA VAL A 88 -12.19 6.61 -6.64
C VAL A 88 -11.88 5.90 -7.94
N LEU A 89 -10.61 5.74 -8.25
CA LEU A 89 -10.13 5.14 -9.50
C LEU A 89 -9.50 3.79 -9.20
N LEU A 90 -10.00 2.72 -9.81
CA LEU A 90 -9.41 1.39 -9.74
C LEU A 90 -8.90 0.93 -11.11
N LEU A 91 -7.59 0.79 -11.28
CA LEU A 91 -6.99 0.17 -12.46
C LEU A 91 -6.58 -1.27 -12.13
N TYR A 92 -7.04 -2.23 -12.92
CA TYR A 92 -6.64 -3.62 -12.83
C TYR A 92 -5.91 -4.03 -14.12
N VAL A 93 -4.77 -4.72 -13.99
CA VAL A 93 -3.95 -5.18 -15.12
C VAL A 93 -3.65 -6.67 -14.97
N SER A 94 -4.10 -7.49 -15.93
CA SER A 94 -3.79 -8.94 -16.00
C SER A 94 -3.23 -9.35 -17.36
N CYS A 95 -1.93 -9.64 -17.41
CA CYS A 95 -1.20 -9.96 -18.64
C CYS A 95 0.22 -10.47 -18.33
N HIS A 96 1.04 -10.71 -19.35
CA HIS A 96 2.48 -10.86 -19.14
C HIS A 96 3.12 -9.54 -18.72
N GLY A 97 3.98 -9.57 -17.71
CA GLY A 97 4.96 -8.51 -17.45
C GLY A 97 6.30 -8.90 -18.08
N VAL A 98 6.93 -7.97 -18.79
CA VAL A 98 8.21 -8.19 -19.47
C VAL A 98 9.16 -7.06 -19.12
N LYS A 99 10.39 -7.41 -18.75
CA LYS A 99 11.46 -6.42 -18.54
C LYS A 99 12.31 -6.25 -19.79
N ASP A 100 12.74 -5.02 -20.06
CA ASP A 100 13.81 -4.78 -21.02
C ASP A 100 15.19 -5.08 -20.40
N ASP A 101 16.25 -5.00 -21.20
CA ASP A 101 17.63 -5.26 -20.76
C ASP A 101 18.11 -4.26 -19.68
N ALA A 102 17.46 -3.10 -19.58
CA ALA A 102 17.72 -2.10 -18.53
C ALA A 102 16.88 -2.35 -17.26
N GLY A 103 16.05 -3.39 -17.24
CA GLY A 103 15.21 -3.79 -16.11
C GLY A 103 13.89 -3.04 -16.01
N HIS A 104 13.51 -2.21 -17.00
CA HIS A 104 12.24 -1.50 -16.99
C HIS A 104 11.09 -2.46 -17.29
N LEU A 105 10.04 -2.40 -16.47
CA LEU A 105 8.84 -3.21 -16.62
C LEU A 105 7.88 -2.66 -17.68
N TYR A 106 7.39 -3.54 -18.55
CA TYR A 106 6.32 -3.31 -19.51
C TYR A 106 5.20 -4.34 -19.31
N PHE A 107 3.95 -3.90 -19.42
CA PHE A 107 2.79 -4.79 -19.49
C PHE A 107 2.51 -5.14 -20.95
N ALA A 108 2.42 -6.44 -21.24
CA ALA A 108 2.20 -6.93 -22.59
C ALA A 108 0.74 -6.76 -23.03
N THR A 109 0.57 -6.48 -24.30
CA THR A 109 -0.70 -6.37 -25.03
C THR A 109 -0.64 -7.31 -26.24
N THR A 110 -1.74 -7.43 -27.00
CA THR A 110 -1.84 -8.45 -28.06
C THR A 110 -0.74 -8.35 -29.11
N ASN A 111 -0.31 -7.13 -29.46
CA ASN A 111 0.70 -6.88 -30.47
C ASN A 111 2.11 -6.63 -29.88
N THR A 112 2.34 -6.99 -28.62
CA THR A 112 3.64 -6.83 -27.97
C THR A 112 4.68 -7.75 -28.60
N ARG A 113 5.84 -7.17 -28.92
CA ARG A 113 7.03 -7.87 -29.40
C ARG A 113 8.13 -7.69 -28.36
N VAL A 114 8.62 -8.79 -27.79
CA VAL A 114 9.66 -8.76 -26.73
C VAL A 114 10.94 -8.07 -27.18
N THR A 115 11.25 -8.11 -28.48
CA THR A 115 12.41 -7.39 -29.05
C THR A 115 12.18 -5.89 -29.26
N ARG A 116 10.96 -5.38 -29.09
CA ARG A 116 10.57 -3.98 -29.35
C ARG A 116 9.59 -3.45 -28.28
N LEU A 117 9.87 -3.73 -27.00
CA LEU A 117 8.99 -3.39 -25.87
C LEU A 117 8.64 -1.90 -25.80
N GLY A 118 9.61 -1.00 -25.98
CA GLY A 118 9.37 0.45 -25.91
C GLY A 118 8.31 0.99 -26.88
N ALA A 119 8.05 0.29 -27.99
CA ALA A 119 7.03 0.67 -28.96
C ALA A 119 5.75 -0.18 -28.89
N THR A 120 5.83 -1.37 -28.31
CA THR A 120 4.77 -2.39 -28.43
C THR A 120 4.25 -2.91 -27.08
N GLY A 121 4.84 -2.52 -25.96
CA GLY A 121 4.38 -2.79 -24.60
C GLY A 121 3.98 -1.51 -23.89
N ILE A 122 3.17 -1.63 -22.85
CA ILE A 122 2.76 -0.50 -22.00
C ILE A 122 3.84 -0.31 -20.94
N ALA A 123 4.58 0.79 -21.00
CA ALA A 123 5.59 1.08 -20.00
C ALA A 123 4.94 1.28 -18.62
N SER A 124 5.46 0.60 -17.59
CA SER A 124 5.04 0.84 -16.19
C SER A 124 5.21 2.31 -15.78
N THR A 125 6.22 2.97 -16.34
CA THR A 125 6.47 4.41 -16.15
C THR A 125 5.32 5.27 -16.67
N PHE A 126 4.77 4.95 -17.83
CA PHE A 126 3.62 5.65 -18.41
C PHE A 126 2.39 5.57 -17.49
N VAL A 127 2.06 4.37 -17.00
CA VAL A 127 0.94 4.18 -16.06
C VAL A 127 1.15 5.00 -14.78
N ARG A 128 2.36 4.93 -14.22
CA ARG A 128 2.73 5.71 -13.03
C ARG A 128 2.63 7.22 -13.25
N ASP A 129 3.05 7.71 -14.41
CA ASP A 129 3.01 9.13 -14.73
C ASP A 129 1.55 9.62 -14.87
N ARG A 130 0.68 8.80 -15.48
CA ARG A 130 -0.77 9.07 -15.54
C ARG A 130 -1.43 9.07 -14.17
N MET A 131 -1.14 8.08 -13.33
CA MET A 131 -1.57 8.09 -11.92
C MET A 131 -1.07 9.33 -11.19
N SER A 132 0.15 9.78 -11.49
CA SER A 132 0.78 10.94 -10.88
C SER A 132 0.10 12.26 -11.22
N GLN A 133 -0.37 12.37 -12.46
CA GLN A 133 -1.00 13.55 -13.03
C GLN A 133 -2.52 13.61 -12.80
N SER A 134 -3.16 12.50 -12.40
CA SER A 134 -4.58 12.47 -12.06
C SER A 134 -4.92 13.48 -10.96
N ARG A 135 -6.07 14.15 -11.13
CA ARG A 135 -6.63 15.07 -10.13
C ARG A 135 -7.19 14.32 -8.93
N SER A 136 -7.78 13.14 -9.16
CA SER A 136 -8.13 12.23 -8.07
C SER A 136 -6.84 11.71 -7.43
N ARG A 137 -6.83 11.71 -6.10
CA ARG A 137 -5.77 11.07 -5.32
C ARG A 137 -6.18 9.70 -4.80
N ASN A 138 -7.41 9.27 -4.99
CA ASN A 138 -7.96 8.01 -4.46
C ASN A 138 -7.79 6.91 -5.52
N ILE A 139 -6.56 6.41 -5.67
CA ILE A 139 -6.22 5.49 -6.77
C ILE A 139 -5.80 4.12 -6.22
N ILE A 140 -6.45 3.08 -6.72
CA ILE A 140 -6.15 1.68 -6.45
C ILE A 140 -5.61 1.07 -7.75
N LEU A 141 -4.42 0.47 -7.70
CA LEU A 141 -3.83 -0.29 -8.78
C LEU A 141 -3.69 -1.75 -8.36
N LEU A 142 -4.28 -2.66 -9.12
CA LEU A 142 -4.22 -4.10 -8.91
C LEU A 142 -3.44 -4.72 -10.07
N LEU A 143 -2.31 -5.36 -9.79
CA LEU A 143 -1.43 -5.96 -10.80
C LEU A 143 -1.42 -7.47 -10.66
N ASP A 144 -2.01 -8.16 -11.63
CA ASP A 144 -1.98 -9.61 -11.76
C ASP A 144 -1.12 -10.04 -12.96
N CYS A 145 0.17 -9.77 -12.84
CA CYS A 145 1.15 -10.10 -13.87
C CYS A 145 2.47 -10.50 -13.25
N CYS A 146 3.24 -11.35 -13.93
CA CYS A 146 4.62 -11.64 -13.56
C CYS A 146 5.41 -10.32 -13.52
N TYR A 147 6.40 -10.20 -12.62
CA TYR A 147 7.23 -8.99 -12.42
C TYR A 147 6.51 -7.74 -11.86
N SER A 148 5.24 -7.84 -11.48
CA SER A 148 4.46 -6.74 -10.89
C SER A 148 5.13 -6.12 -9.64
N GLY A 149 5.87 -6.90 -8.85
CA GLY A 149 6.67 -6.39 -7.72
C GLY A 149 7.73 -5.34 -8.11
N ALA A 150 8.24 -5.35 -9.36
CA ALA A 150 9.19 -4.34 -9.83
C ALA A 150 8.55 -2.96 -10.03
N PHE A 151 7.23 -2.90 -10.24
CA PHE A 151 6.48 -1.64 -10.27
C PHE A 151 6.55 -0.93 -8.91
N VAL A 152 6.40 -1.71 -7.83
CA VAL A 152 6.44 -1.22 -6.44
C VAL A 152 7.83 -0.72 -6.07
N GLU A 153 8.90 -1.44 -6.41
CA GLU A 153 10.28 -0.97 -6.16
C GLU A 153 10.59 0.38 -6.83
N GLY A 154 10.08 0.58 -8.06
CA GLY A 154 10.23 1.83 -8.79
C GLY A 154 9.52 3.02 -8.14
N MET A 155 8.44 2.78 -7.38
CA MET A 155 7.75 3.81 -6.58
C MET A 155 8.55 4.15 -5.31
N VAL A 156 9.05 3.14 -4.61
CA VAL A 156 9.81 3.30 -3.35
C VAL A 156 11.14 4.04 -3.58
N ARG A 157 11.85 3.75 -4.67
CA ARG A 157 13.16 4.39 -4.99
C ARG A 157 13.09 5.89 -5.26
N ARG A 158 11.92 6.47 -5.58
CA ARG A 158 11.76 7.89 -5.93
C ARG A 158 11.02 8.70 -4.83
N GLY A 159 10.50 8.05 -3.80
CA GLY A 159 9.70 8.69 -2.73
C GLY A 159 10.47 9.52 -1.71
N ASP A 160 11.77 9.75 -1.87
CA ASP A 160 12.63 10.47 -0.92
C ASP A 160 12.63 12.00 -1.11
N GLY A 161 11.51 12.58 -1.59
CA GLY A 161 11.44 13.99 -1.92
C GLY A 161 10.04 14.60 -1.84
N GLY A 162 9.78 15.30 -0.73
CA GLY A 162 8.77 16.37 -0.66
C GLY A 162 7.60 16.12 0.29
N VAL A 163 7.73 16.64 1.52
CA VAL A 163 6.65 16.76 2.51
C VAL A 163 5.64 17.82 2.06
N GLY A 164 4.36 17.45 2.02
CA GLY A 164 3.24 18.37 1.88
C GLY A 164 2.10 17.94 2.80
N ILE A 165 2.18 18.34 4.07
CA ILE A 165 1.12 18.16 5.06
C ILE A 165 -0.03 19.09 4.67
N ASN A 166 -1.15 18.52 4.23
CA ASN A 166 -2.44 19.21 4.21
C ASN A 166 -3.45 18.29 4.89
N GLU A 167 -3.74 18.59 6.16
CA GLU A 167 -4.91 18.09 6.86
C GLU A 167 -6.19 18.53 6.11
N ARG A 168 -6.84 17.59 5.43
CA ARG A 168 -8.26 17.65 5.10
C ARG A 168 -8.84 16.24 5.10
N LEU A 169 -9.95 16.09 5.80
CA LEU A 169 -10.64 14.86 6.14
C LEU A 169 -11.24 14.18 4.89
N SER A 170 -10.61 13.08 4.47
CA SER A 170 -11.09 11.94 3.66
C SER A 170 -9.85 11.22 3.15
N GLY A 171 -9.82 9.88 3.23
CA GLY A 171 -8.65 9.09 2.84
C GLY A 171 -8.16 9.49 1.44
N SER A 172 -6.96 10.06 1.33
CA SER A 172 -6.38 10.44 0.02
C SER A 172 -5.04 9.76 -0.16
N GLY A 173 -4.87 9.09 -1.30
CA GLY A 173 -3.61 8.48 -1.66
C GLY A 173 -3.71 7.22 -2.49
N ARG A 174 -2.54 6.66 -2.80
CA ARG A 174 -2.39 5.63 -3.82
C ARG A 174 -2.05 4.30 -3.19
N ALA A 175 -2.78 3.27 -3.56
CA ALA A 175 -2.50 1.90 -3.20
C ALA A 175 -2.21 1.05 -4.43
N ILE A 176 -1.23 0.19 -4.33
CA ILE A 176 -0.84 -0.78 -5.35
C ILE A 176 -0.77 -2.14 -4.70
N LEU A 177 -1.56 -3.09 -5.20
CA LEU A 177 -1.49 -4.50 -4.81
C LEU A 177 -0.98 -5.29 -6.01
N SER A 178 -0.09 -6.24 -5.75
CA SER A 178 0.64 -7.00 -6.76
C SER A 178 0.57 -8.48 -6.42
N SER A 179 0.34 -9.33 -7.43
CA SER A 179 0.17 -10.77 -7.23
C SER A 179 1.46 -11.54 -6.92
N SER A 180 2.63 -10.93 -7.11
CA SER A 180 3.93 -11.51 -6.76
C SER A 180 4.90 -10.48 -6.14
N SER A 181 5.93 -10.98 -5.45
CA SER A 181 7.05 -10.16 -4.97
C SER A 181 8.13 -10.01 -6.05
N ALA A 182 9.03 -9.01 -5.88
CA ALA A 182 10.17 -8.83 -6.78
C ALA A 182 11.28 -9.88 -6.57
N LEU A 183 11.37 -10.47 -5.37
CA LEU A 183 12.41 -11.41 -4.97
C LEU A 183 12.11 -12.86 -5.38
N GLU A 184 10.86 -13.32 -5.27
CA GLU A 184 10.44 -14.66 -5.75
C GLU A 184 10.85 -14.90 -7.19
N TYR A 185 10.84 -13.83 -7.99
CA TYR A 185 11.23 -13.90 -9.39
C TYR A 185 12.75 -13.89 -9.62
N ALA A 186 13.54 -13.21 -8.78
CA ALA A 186 15.00 -13.23 -8.90
C ALA A 186 15.57 -14.65 -8.72
N PHE A 187 14.92 -15.48 -7.89
CA PHE A 187 15.28 -16.89 -7.71
C PHE A 187 14.87 -17.79 -8.89
N GLU A 188 13.75 -17.53 -9.57
CA GLU A 188 13.38 -18.26 -10.80
C GLU A 188 14.33 -18.00 -11.98
N LEU A 189 14.96 -16.83 -12.02
CA LEU A 189 15.99 -16.46 -13.00
C LEU A 189 17.34 -17.12 -12.73
N ASP A 190 17.74 -17.24 -11.46
CA ASP A 190 19.05 -17.79 -11.08
C ASP A 190 19.13 -19.31 -11.34
N GLU A 191 18.01 -20.02 -11.24
CA GLU A 191 17.92 -21.44 -11.64
C GLU A 191 17.89 -21.65 -13.17
N ARG A 192 17.72 -20.59 -13.97
CA ARG A 192 17.62 -20.65 -15.44
C ARG A 192 18.60 -19.71 -16.12
N HIS A 193 19.89 -20.04 -16.06
CA HIS A 193 20.89 -19.34 -16.85
C HIS A 193 20.61 -19.41 -18.37
N MET A 194 20.57 -18.23 -18.99
CA MET A 194 20.77 -17.96 -20.42
C MET A 194 19.89 -18.74 -21.42
N THR A 195 18.60 -18.40 -21.50
CA THR A 195 17.98 -18.19 -22.81
C THR A 195 16.74 -17.32 -22.68
N LYS A 196 16.44 -16.63 -23.79
CA LYS A 196 15.30 -15.77 -24.06
C LYS A 196 13.98 -16.56 -24.08
N GLU A 197 13.74 -17.37 -23.06
CA GLU A 197 12.48 -18.08 -22.85
C GLU A 197 11.67 -17.30 -21.82
N ILE A 198 10.65 -16.63 -22.35
CA ILE A 198 9.58 -16.01 -21.58
C ILE A 198 9.02 -17.03 -20.61
N SER A 199 8.89 -16.59 -19.36
CA SER A 199 8.53 -17.36 -18.19
C SER A 199 7.29 -18.22 -18.43
N LEU A 200 7.53 -19.48 -18.83
CA LEU A 200 6.57 -20.58 -18.69
C LEU A 200 6.22 -20.87 -17.20
N ALA A 201 6.79 -20.13 -16.24
CA ALA A 201 6.41 -20.18 -14.82
C ALA A 201 5.15 -19.37 -14.47
N GLY A 202 4.56 -18.64 -15.44
CA GLY A 202 3.22 -18.07 -15.28
C GLY A 202 2.09 -19.12 -15.29
N THR A 203 2.39 -20.40 -15.53
CA THR A 203 1.42 -21.47 -15.33
C THR A 203 1.35 -21.81 -13.84
N GLY A 204 0.64 -20.97 -13.09
CA GLY A 204 -0.20 -21.54 -12.03
C GLY A 204 -0.92 -22.75 -12.63
N GLN A 205 -0.99 -23.86 -11.87
CA GLN A 205 -1.66 -25.10 -12.27
C GLN A 205 -2.82 -24.80 -13.22
N ARG A 206 -2.87 -25.47 -14.37
CA ARG A 206 -3.91 -25.26 -15.39
C ARG A 206 -5.29 -25.43 -14.74
N ARG A 207 -5.89 -24.34 -14.28
CA ARG A 207 -7.20 -24.29 -13.63
C ARG A 207 -8.19 -23.87 -14.70
N GLU A 208 -8.55 -24.83 -15.53
CA GLU A 208 -9.49 -24.62 -16.64
C GLU A 208 -10.78 -23.98 -16.11
N GLY A 209 -11.17 -22.84 -16.69
CA GLY A 209 -12.41 -22.15 -16.36
C GLY A 209 -12.39 -21.31 -15.07
N ARG A 210 -11.23 -21.05 -14.44
CA ARG A 210 -11.17 -20.30 -13.17
C ARG A 210 -10.24 -19.08 -13.25
N PRO A 211 -10.50 -18.02 -12.45
CA PRO A 211 -9.57 -16.92 -12.25
C PRO A 211 -8.22 -17.39 -11.68
N SER A 212 -7.22 -16.52 -11.77
CA SER A 212 -5.93 -16.65 -11.09
C SER A 212 -6.14 -16.76 -9.57
N ILE A 213 -5.18 -17.32 -8.85
CA ILE A 213 -5.27 -17.47 -7.37
C ILE A 213 -5.41 -16.09 -6.70
N PHE A 214 -4.68 -15.09 -7.20
CA PHE A 214 -4.74 -13.73 -6.67
C PHE A 214 -6.10 -13.09 -6.94
N THR A 215 -6.58 -13.16 -8.18
CA THR A 215 -7.87 -12.55 -8.54
C THR A 215 -9.04 -13.30 -7.90
N GLU A 216 -8.98 -14.62 -7.80
CA GLU A 216 -9.98 -15.42 -7.05
C GLU A 216 -10.02 -15.00 -5.58
N ALA A 217 -8.88 -14.80 -4.93
CA ALA A 217 -8.83 -14.32 -3.55
C ALA A 217 -9.43 -12.92 -3.39
N LEU A 218 -9.14 -11.99 -4.31
CA LEU A 218 -9.74 -10.65 -4.31
C LEU A 218 -11.26 -10.72 -4.48
N VAL A 219 -11.74 -11.46 -5.49
CA VAL A 219 -13.17 -11.59 -5.78
C VAL A 219 -13.90 -12.24 -4.61
N ASN A 220 -13.36 -13.31 -4.03
CA ASN A 220 -13.94 -13.93 -2.84
C ASN A 220 -14.02 -12.95 -1.67
N GLY A 221 -12.93 -12.25 -1.35
CA GLY A 221 -12.91 -11.28 -0.25
C GLY A 221 -13.98 -10.18 -0.39
N LEU A 222 -14.18 -9.68 -1.62
CA LEU A 222 -15.18 -8.68 -1.95
C LEU A 222 -16.62 -9.24 -1.90
N THR A 223 -16.85 -10.40 -2.50
CA THR A 223 -18.19 -10.95 -2.71
C THR A 223 -18.75 -11.70 -1.51
N THR A 224 -17.89 -12.32 -0.70
CA THR A 224 -18.33 -12.95 0.55
C THR A 224 -18.34 -11.94 1.69
N GLY A 225 -17.54 -10.88 1.60
CA GLY A 225 -17.34 -9.92 2.69
C GLY A 225 -16.35 -10.39 3.75
N GLU A 226 -15.72 -11.57 3.60
CA GLU A 226 -14.71 -12.07 4.54
C GLU A 226 -13.47 -11.18 4.63
N ALA A 227 -13.25 -10.32 3.62
CA ALA A 227 -12.20 -9.32 3.69
C ALA A 227 -12.48 -8.22 4.73
N ASP A 228 -13.73 -8.01 5.17
CA ASP A 228 -14.07 -7.06 6.24
C ASP A 228 -13.69 -7.65 7.61
N GLN A 229 -12.41 -7.53 7.97
CA GLN A 229 -11.85 -8.13 9.17
C GLN A 229 -12.22 -7.36 10.44
N ASN A 230 -12.46 -6.05 10.32
CA ASN A 230 -12.85 -5.21 11.45
C ASN A 230 -14.38 -5.18 11.68
N GLN A 231 -15.17 -5.70 10.72
CA GLN A 231 -16.63 -5.79 10.74
C GLN A 231 -17.34 -4.44 10.78
N ASP A 232 -16.79 -3.42 10.13
CA ASP A 232 -17.39 -2.08 10.04
C ASP A 232 -18.32 -1.91 8.82
N GLY A 233 -18.46 -2.95 8.00
CA GLY A 233 -19.29 -2.96 6.79
C GLY A 233 -18.59 -2.43 5.54
N ARG A 234 -17.30 -2.10 5.63
CA ARG A 234 -16.48 -1.61 4.53
C ARG A 234 -15.27 -2.51 4.37
N ILE A 235 -14.78 -2.59 3.14
CA ILE A 235 -13.56 -3.33 2.81
C ILE A 235 -12.55 -2.29 2.36
N SER A 236 -11.61 -1.98 3.25
CA SER A 236 -10.46 -1.13 2.91
C SER A 236 -9.46 -1.87 2.03
N VAL A 237 -8.60 -1.11 1.35
CA VAL A 237 -7.45 -1.66 0.59
C VAL A 237 -6.56 -2.52 1.50
N ASP A 238 -6.35 -2.09 2.74
CA ASP A 238 -5.46 -2.78 3.67
C ASP A 238 -6.01 -4.15 4.07
N GLU A 239 -7.30 -4.21 4.35
CA GLU A 239 -8.01 -5.44 4.68
C GLU A 239 -8.12 -6.39 3.48
N LEU A 240 -8.43 -5.86 2.29
CA LEU A 240 -8.45 -6.64 1.07
C LEU A 240 -7.08 -7.26 0.77
N TYR A 241 -6.00 -6.51 1.00
CA TYR A 241 -4.64 -7.04 0.88
C TYR A 241 -4.35 -8.12 1.92
N ASP A 242 -4.64 -7.88 3.20
CA ASP A 242 -4.34 -8.84 4.27
C ASP A 242 -5.10 -10.16 4.05
N TYR A 243 -6.36 -10.08 3.61
CA TYR A 243 -7.15 -11.24 3.20
C TYR A 243 -6.54 -11.95 1.98
N ALA A 244 -6.25 -11.23 0.90
CA ALA A 244 -5.69 -11.81 -0.31
C ALA A 244 -4.32 -12.45 -0.06
N TYR A 245 -3.45 -11.80 0.71
CA TYR A 245 -2.16 -12.34 1.13
C TYR A 245 -2.32 -13.69 1.82
N SER A 246 -3.21 -13.78 2.81
CA SER A 246 -3.48 -15.02 3.54
C SER A 246 -3.97 -16.13 2.61
N LYS A 247 -4.98 -15.84 1.77
CA LYS A 247 -5.58 -16.85 0.89
C LYS A 247 -4.65 -17.31 -0.23
N VAL A 248 -3.87 -16.40 -0.79
CA VAL A 248 -2.91 -16.73 -1.86
C VAL A 248 -1.78 -17.57 -1.30
N THR A 249 -1.19 -17.19 -0.16
CA THR A 249 -0.09 -17.96 0.45
C THR A 249 -0.55 -19.31 1.00
N GLU A 250 -1.81 -19.44 1.43
CA GLU A 250 -2.43 -20.72 1.80
C GLU A 250 -2.60 -21.64 0.57
N ALA A 251 -3.05 -21.09 -0.56
CA ALA A 251 -3.28 -21.86 -1.79
C ALA A 251 -1.99 -22.17 -2.57
N ASN A 252 -1.03 -21.25 -2.56
CA ASN A 252 0.26 -21.37 -3.23
C ASN A 252 1.37 -20.65 -2.43
N PRO A 253 2.14 -21.38 -1.60
CA PRO A 253 3.21 -20.80 -0.79
C PRO A 253 4.34 -20.13 -1.58
N ASN A 254 4.45 -20.37 -2.90
CA ASN A 254 5.45 -19.77 -3.78
C ASN A 254 4.97 -18.46 -4.43
N GLN A 255 3.75 -18.02 -4.10
CA GLN A 255 3.20 -16.76 -4.57
C GLN A 255 2.95 -15.84 -3.36
N THR A 256 3.72 -14.76 -3.26
CA THR A 256 3.60 -13.79 -2.17
C THR A 256 3.11 -12.45 -2.72
N PRO A 257 1.82 -12.11 -2.51
CA PRO A 257 1.32 -10.79 -2.86
C PRO A 257 2.09 -9.68 -2.15
N THR A 258 2.21 -8.52 -2.79
CA THR A 258 2.85 -7.34 -2.20
C THR A 258 1.94 -6.12 -2.26
N LYS A 259 2.13 -5.19 -1.31
CA LYS A 259 1.38 -3.93 -1.23
C LYS A 259 2.32 -2.75 -1.11
N PHE A 260 2.03 -1.69 -1.85
CA PHE A 260 2.52 -0.35 -1.61
C PHE A 260 1.33 0.56 -1.33
N SER A 261 1.43 1.40 -0.30
CA SER A 261 0.39 2.36 0.04
C SER A 261 1.04 3.67 0.48
N ASP A 262 0.62 4.75 -0.16
CA ASP A 262 0.90 6.14 0.20
C ASP A 262 -0.45 6.83 0.42
N VAL A 263 -1.21 6.32 1.38
CA VAL A 263 -2.56 6.78 1.73
C VAL A 263 -2.53 7.46 3.10
N SER A 264 -3.06 8.68 3.16
CA SER A 264 -3.42 9.35 4.41
C SER A 264 -4.89 9.08 4.69
N GLY A 265 -5.19 8.22 5.67
CA GLY A 265 -6.54 7.74 5.96
C GLY A 265 -6.82 6.35 5.38
N GLU A 266 -8.09 6.02 5.14
CA GLU A 266 -8.51 4.74 4.58
C GLU A 266 -9.05 4.90 3.17
N LEU A 267 -8.59 4.06 2.26
CA LEU A 267 -9.10 3.97 0.89
C LEU A 267 -10.02 2.75 0.79
N ILE A 268 -11.32 2.99 0.57
CA ILE A 268 -12.35 1.94 0.58
C ILE A 268 -12.52 1.35 -0.82
N VAL A 269 -12.38 0.03 -0.94
CA VAL A 269 -12.56 -0.72 -2.19
C VAL A 269 -14.03 -1.10 -2.37
N ALA A 270 -14.69 -1.60 -1.33
CA ALA A 270 -16.05 -2.12 -1.42
C ALA A 270 -16.79 -2.01 -0.08
N TRP A 271 -18.07 -2.35 -0.11
CA TRP A 271 -18.90 -2.59 1.06
C TRP A 271 -19.09 -4.09 1.28
N SER A 272 -19.08 -4.51 2.54
CA SER A 272 -19.12 -5.92 2.92
C SER A 272 -20.54 -6.48 2.88
N PRO A 273 -20.82 -7.53 2.09
CA PRO A 273 -22.09 -8.24 2.14
C PRO A 273 -22.21 -9.16 3.37
N ALA A 274 -21.11 -9.62 3.99
CA ALA A 274 -21.14 -10.43 5.22
C ALA A 274 -21.63 -9.63 6.43
N THR A 275 -21.21 -8.38 6.52
CA THR A 275 -21.63 -7.45 7.58
C THR A 275 -22.97 -6.80 7.25
N ALA A 276 -23.55 -7.10 6.08
CA ALA A 276 -24.96 -6.87 5.78
C ALA A 276 -25.85 -7.90 6.52
N LYS A 277 -25.72 -7.98 7.84
CA LYS A 277 -26.95 -7.95 8.63
C LYS A 277 -27.24 -6.46 8.74
N PRO A 278 -28.21 -5.91 7.98
CA PRO A 278 -28.46 -4.47 8.04
C PRO A 278 -28.58 -4.12 9.52
N PRO A 279 -27.87 -3.08 10.01
CA PRO A 279 -28.22 -2.54 11.31
C PRO A 279 -29.73 -2.34 11.24
N SER A 280 -30.44 -2.97 12.16
CA SER A 280 -31.89 -2.91 12.18
C SER A 280 -32.22 -2.24 13.48
N LEU A 281 -33.08 -1.22 13.40
CA LEU A 281 -33.71 -0.72 14.59
C LEU A 281 -34.38 -1.90 15.32
N PRO A 282 -34.38 -1.92 16.66
CA PRO A 282 -35.09 -2.97 17.40
C PRO A 282 -36.52 -3.11 16.87
N ASP A 283 -36.99 -4.34 16.67
CA ASP A 283 -38.29 -4.61 16.04
C ASP A 283 -39.45 -3.88 16.72
N GLU A 284 -39.36 -3.71 18.05
CA GLU A 284 -40.32 -2.95 18.86
C GLU A 284 -40.36 -1.46 18.47
N VAL A 285 -39.20 -0.85 18.18
CA VAL A 285 -39.09 0.54 17.74
C VAL A 285 -39.68 0.70 16.33
N VAL A 286 -39.36 -0.22 15.41
CA VAL A 286 -39.92 -0.22 14.05
C VAL A 286 -41.44 -0.44 14.05
N ALA A 287 -41.94 -1.33 14.90
CA ALA A 287 -43.37 -1.55 15.06
C ALA A 287 -44.07 -0.31 15.65
N ALA A 288 -43.40 0.37 16.59
CA ALA A 288 -43.93 1.58 17.20
C ALA A 288 -43.99 2.77 16.22
N THR A 289 -43.02 2.93 15.31
CA THR A 289 -43.06 3.99 14.28
C THR A 289 -44.14 3.77 13.23
N LYS A 290 -44.58 2.53 13.00
CA LYS A 290 -45.65 2.19 12.03
C LYS A 290 -47.02 2.01 12.68
N ASN A 291 -47.17 2.31 13.98
CA ASN A 291 -48.40 2.07 14.70
C ASN A 291 -49.54 2.99 14.22
N PRO A 292 -50.79 2.51 14.09
CA PRO A 292 -51.93 3.35 13.68
C PRO A 292 -52.25 4.48 14.66
N LEU A 293 -51.87 4.34 15.94
CA LEU A 293 -52.09 5.36 16.96
C LEU A 293 -50.91 6.34 16.99
N GLY A 294 -51.14 7.59 16.57
CA GLY A 294 -50.10 8.63 16.58
C GLY A 294 -49.43 8.87 17.95
N ARG A 295 -50.13 8.59 19.06
CA ARG A 295 -49.54 8.63 20.42
C ARG A 295 -48.44 7.58 20.64
N VAL A 296 -48.51 6.43 19.98
CA VAL A 296 -47.49 5.37 20.07
C VAL A 296 -46.28 5.75 19.20
N ARG A 297 -46.52 6.27 18.00
CA ARG A 297 -45.45 6.82 17.15
C ARG A 297 -44.70 7.97 17.83
N ALA A 298 -45.42 8.81 18.59
CA ALA A 298 -44.82 9.89 19.37
C ALA A 298 -43.90 9.42 20.52
N VAL A 299 -44.08 8.19 21.02
CA VAL A 299 -43.15 7.54 21.97
C VAL A 299 -41.96 6.95 21.22
N ALA A 300 -42.18 6.39 20.02
CA ALA A 300 -41.11 5.87 19.17
C ALA A 300 -40.06 6.95 18.82
N VAL A 301 -40.49 8.21 18.65
CA VAL A 301 -39.57 9.34 18.44
C VAL A 301 -38.54 9.48 19.55
N ASP A 302 -38.92 9.27 20.81
CA ASP A 302 -38.00 9.42 21.95
C ASP A 302 -36.95 8.29 21.93
N ALA A 303 -37.38 7.05 21.66
CA ALA A 303 -36.47 5.90 21.51
C ALA A 303 -35.52 6.05 20.32
N LEU A 304 -36.00 6.56 19.18
CA LEU A 304 -35.16 6.86 18.02
C LEU A 304 -34.13 7.96 18.34
N LYS A 305 -34.51 8.97 19.12
CA LYS A 305 -33.59 10.04 19.54
C LYS A 305 -32.44 9.48 20.39
N GLU A 306 -32.75 8.64 21.37
CA GLU A 306 -31.74 8.00 22.22
C GLU A 306 -30.77 7.15 21.41
N LEU A 307 -31.28 6.34 20.48
CA LEU A 307 -30.45 5.56 19.56
C LEU A 307 -29.59 6.47 18.67
N ALA A 308 -30.15 7.55 18.14
CA ALA A 308 -29.44 8.49 17.28
C ALA A 308 -28.29 9.21 18.01
N LEU A 309 -28.45 9.52 19.30
CA LEU A 309 -27.42 10.14 20.13
C LEU A 309 -26.24 9.20 20.44
N ALA A 310 -26.37 7.89 20.22
CA ALA A 310 -25.28 6.94 20.43
C ALA A 310 -24.18 7.03 19.35
N GLY A 311 -24.46 7.62 18.18
CA GLY A 311 -23.48 7.88 17.11
C GLY A 311 -22.97 6.65 16.34
N ASP A 312 -23.45 5.46 16.66
CA ASP A 312 -23.07 4.21 15.99
C ASP A 312 -23.86 3.95 14.69
N ALA A 313 -23.68 2.79 14.05
CA ALA A 313 -24.38 2.44 12.82
C ALA A 313 -25.91 2.34 12.97
N VAL A 314 -26.41 1.97 14.17
CA VAL A 314 -27.84 1.92 14.49
C VAL A 314 -28.38 3.34 14.71
N GLY A 315 -27.59 4.22 15.32
CA GLY A 315 -27.95 5.62 15.53
C GLY A 315 -28.18 6.39 14.22
N ARG A 316 -27.41 6.10 13.17
CA ARG A 316 -27.63 6.72 11.85
C ARG A 316 -28.97 6.32 11.22
N LEU A 317 -29.38 5.07 11.40
CA LEU A 317 -30.69 4.60 10.93
C LEU A 317 -31.83 5.19 11.76
N ALA A 318 -31.62 5.35 13.07
CA ALA A 318 -32.58 6.00 13.93
C ALA A 318 -32.79 7.47 13.51
N TYR A 319 -31.72 8.16 13.13
CA TYR A 319 -31.78 9.52 12.58
C TYR A 319 -32.51 9.61 11.24
N GLU A 320 -32.26 8.68 10.30
CA GLU A 320 -33.03 8.61 9.05
C GLU A 320 -34.52 8.31 9.29
N GLN A 321 -34.83 7.40 10.21
CA GLN A 321 -36.23 7.10 10.57
C GLN A 321 -36.94 8.31 11.22
N LEU A 322 -36.20 9.15 11.97
CA LEU A 322 -36.72 10.42 12.50
C LEU A 322 -37.06 11.42 11.38
N LYS A 323 -36.28 11.46 10.30
CA LYS A 323 -36.58 12.31 9.14
C LYS A 323 -37.86 11.87 8.44
N GLU A 324 -38.10 10.57 8.30
CA GLU A 324 -39.35 10.07 7.72
C GLU A 324 -40.58 10.52 8.53
N LEU A 325 -40.46 10.59 9.87
CA LEU A 325 -41.54 11.05 10.75
C LEU A 325 -41.81 12.56 10.66
N LEU A 326 -41.03 13.32 9.89
CA LEU A 326 -41.35 14.73 9.58
C LEU A 326 -42.54 14.87 8.63
N ASP A 327 -42.87 13.81 7.89
CA ASP A 327 -43.99 13.73 6.95
C ASP A 327 -45.19 12.94 7.52
N ASP A 328 -45.21 12.69 8.84
CA ASP A 328 -46.28 11.97 9.53
C ASP A 328 -47.63 12.73 9.53
N ASP A 329 -48.77 12.02 9.57
CA ASP A 329 -50.10 12.65 9.60
C ASP A 329 -50.45 13.31 10.95
N SER A 330 -49.72 12.96 12.02
CA SER A 330 -49.91 13.50 13.36
C SER A 330 -49.02 14.72 13.61
N ARG A 331 -49.66 15.87 13.84
CA ARG A 331 -48.95 17.12 14.23
C ARG A 331 -48.05 16.95 15.45
N THR A 332 -48.43 16.09 16.40
CA THR A 332 -47.64 15.82 17.60
C THR A 332 -46.36 15.05 17.28
N VAL A 333 -46.43 14.06 16.37
CA VAL A 333 -45.28 13.28 15.92
C VAL A 333 -44.30 14.17 15.16
N ILE A 334 -44.80 14.97 14.21
CA ILE A 334 -43.98 15.92 13.46
C ILE A 334 -43.24 16.89 14.39
N ALA A 335 -43.96 17.48 15.37
CA ALA A 335 -43.36 18.43 16.30
C ALA A 335 -42.25 17.80 17.14
N LYS A 336 -42.48 16.59 17.66
CA LYS A 336 -41.47 15.83 18.41
C LYS A 336 -40.27 15.43 17.55
N ALA A 337 -40.49 14.95 16.32
CA ALA A 337 -39.42 14.55 15.41
C ALA A 337 -38.52 15.74 15.06
N ARG A 338 -39.12 16.91 14.76
CA ARG A 338 -38.36 18.16 14.55
C ARG A 338 -37.52 18.55 15.75
N GLN A 339 -38.09 18.44 16.95
CA GLN A 339 -37.36 18.76 18.18
C GLN A 339 -36.19 17.79 18.39
N ALA A 340 -36.42 16.48 18.23
CA ALA A 340 -35.40 15.46 18.37
C ALA A 340 -34.23 15.68 17.40
N ILE A 341 -34.52 15.91 16.12
CA ILE A 341 -33.49 16.22 15.10
C ILE A 341 -32.70 17.46 15.49
N ALA A 342 -33.37 18.54 15.89
CA ALA A 342 -32.69 19.78 16.29
C ALA A 342 -31.81 19.60 17.55
N GLU A 343 -32.15 18.68 18.45
CA GLU A 343 -31.33 18.33 19.62
C GLU A 343 -30.10 17.51 19.22
N ILE A 344 -30.27 16.52 18.33
CA ILE A 344 -29.17 15.69 17.81
C ILE A 344 -28.17 16.54 17.02
N ASP A 345 -28.65 17.40 16.11
CA ASP A 345 -27.81 18.29 15.30
C ASP A 345 -27.01 19.30 16.15
N ARG A 346 -27.54 19.64 17.34
CA ARG A 346 -26.85 20.50 18.32
C ARG A 346 -25.81 19.73 19.14
N ALA A 347 -26.03 18.44 19.38
CA ALA A 347 -25.13 17.58 20.15
C ALA A 347 -23.88 17.17 19.35
N GLU A 348 -24.01 16.99 18.03
CA GLU A 348 -22.89 16.71 17.13
C GLU A 348 -22.89 17.65 15.90
N PRO A 349 -22.29 18.85 16.00
CA PRO A 349 -22.19 19.76 14.87
C PRO A 349 -21.15 19.26 13.87
N GLY A 350 -21.51 18.28 13.04
CA GLY A 350 -20.65 17.81 11.94
C GLY A 350 -20.93 16.43 11.35
N ALA A 351 -21.69 15.56 12.03
CA ALA A 351 -21.92 14.18 11.55
C ALA A 351 -23.09 14.04 10.57
N HIS A 352 -24.12 14.91 10.65
CA HIS A 352 -25.42 14.66 9.99
C HIS A 352 -26.08 15.85 9.27
N ALA A 353 -25.48 17.05 9.26
CA ALA A 353 -26.06 18.21 8.57
C ALA A 353 -25.58 18.37 7.11
N SER A 354 -26.53 18.32 6.17
CA SER A 354 -26.34 18.60 4.75
C SER A 354 -26.25 20.11 4.42
N VAL A 355 -25.34 20.41 3.47
CA VAL A 355 -25.22 21.56 2.55
C VAL A 355 -25.24 22.99 3.16
N PRO A 356 -24.13 23.76 3.09
CA PRO A 356 -24.21 25.20 3.27
C PRO A 356 -24.92 25.84 2.07
N VAL A 357 -26.02 26.54 2.34
CA VAL A 357 -26.59 27.53 1.42
C VAL A 357 -25.58 28.69 1.32
N TRP A 358 -24.90 28.79 0.19
CA TRP A 358 -24.03 29.93 -0.09
C TRP A 358 -24.88 31.18 -0.32
N PRO A 359 -24.51 32.36 0.22
CA PRO A 359 -25.09 33.61 -0.21
C PRO A 359 -24.75 33.83 -1.68
N THR A 360 -25.77 34.20 -2.47
CA THR A 360 -25.69 34.53 -3.88
C THR A 360 -24.53 35.51 -4.13
N PRO A 361 -23.55 35.21 -5.00
CA PRO A 361 -22.47 36.15 -5.27
C PRO A 361 -23.04 37.37 -6.00
N ALA A 362 -22.86 38.55 -5.39
CA ALA A 362 -23.05 39.82 -6.08
C ALA A 362 -22.22 39.81 -7.38
N GLN A 363 -22.86 40.24 -8.48
CA GLN A 363 -22.25 40.46 -9.79
C GLN A 363 -20.90 41.18 -9.65
N ARG A 364 -19.80 40.46 -9.85
CA ARG A 364 -18.51 41.08 -10.12
C ARG A 364 -18.48 41.44 -11.60
N VAL A 365 -18.41 42.75 -11.83
CA VAL A 365 -18.17 43.39 -13.12
C VAL A 365 -16.99 42.74 -13.83
N ALA A 366 -17.20 42.38 -15.10
CA ALA A 366 -16.19 41.79 -15.96
C ALA A 366 -15.01 42.76 -16.17
N VAL A 367 -13.79 42.29 -15.89
CA VAL A 367 -12.56 42.93 -16.34
C VAL A 367 -12.29 42.45 -17.78
N PRO A 368 -12.15 43.34 -18.77
CA PRO A 368 -11.89 42.93 -20.15
C PRO A 368 -10.44 42.43 -20.33
N PRO A 369 -10.19 41.54 -21.30
CA PRO A 369 -8.86 41.00 -21.55
C PRO A 369 -7.89 42.07 -22.09
N PRO A 370 -6.57 41.92 -21.87
CA PRO A 370 -5.60 42.88 -22.36
C PRO A 370 -5.50 42.83 -23.90
N ARG A 371 -5.41 44.03 -24.50
CA ARG A 371 -5.20 44.22 -25.95
C ARG A 371 -3.79 43.76 -26.36
N PRO A 372 -3.60 43.28 -27.61
CA PRO A 372 -2.31 42.89 -28.14
C PRO A 372 -1.42 44.13 -28.36
N SER A 373 -0.16 44.05 -27.92
CA SER A 373 0.87 45.07 -28.16
C SER A 373 1.34 45.02 -29.61
N LEU A 374 1.32 46.20 -30.25
CA LEU A 374 1.86 46.47 -31.57
C LEU A 374 3.40 46.49 -31.53
N GLY A 375 4.03 45.70 -32.40
CA GLY A 375 5.14 46.11 -33.25
C GLY A 375 6.51 46.39 -32.61
N SER A 376 7.44 45.46 -32.81
CA SER A 376 8.84 45.79 -33.12
C SER A 376 9.31 44.89 -34.27
N ALA A 377 9.79 45.52 -35.34
CA ALA A 377 10.17 44.94 -36.62
C ALA A 377 11.34 43.95 -36.55
N PRO A 378 11.54 43.09 -37.57
CA PRO A 378 12.59 42.06 -37.57
C PRO A 378 13.97 42.65 -37.90
N LEU A 379 15.00 42.20 -37.17
CA LEU A 379 16.41 42.38 -37.52
C LEU A 379 16.79 41.46 -38.70
N PRO A 380 17.70 41.88 -39.58
CA PRO A 380 18.13 41.07 -40.73
C PRO A 380 18.98 39.87 -40.29
N PRO A 381 19.03 38.77 -41.09
CA PRO A 381 19.80 37.59 -40.75
C PRO A 381 21.30 37.89 -40.82
N GLY A 382 21.99 37.74 -39.69
CA GLY A 382 23.45 37.73 -39.63
C GLY A 382 24.01 36.40 -40.16
N ASP A 383 25.12 36.50 -40.87
CA ASP A 383 25.81 35.40 -41.56
C ASP A 383 26.12 34.21 -40.64
N PRO A 384 26.00 32.96 -41.14
CA PRO A 384 26.37 31.78 -40.37
C PRO A 384 27.90 31.71 -40.16
N ALA A 385 28.30 31.49 -38.91
CA ALA A 385 29.69 31.22 -38.55
C ALA A 385 30.24 29.98 -39.29
N PRO A 386 31.52 29.96 -39.68
CA PRO A 386 32.09 28.89 -40.50
C PRO A 386 32.17 27.56 -39.73
N VAL A 387 31.66 26.51 -40.39
CA VAL A 387 31.75 25.10 -39.99
C VAL A 387 33.23 24.66 -40.05
N PRO A 388 33.80 24.00 -39.03
CA PRO A 388 35.14 23.44 -39.13
C PRO A 388 35.17 22.26 -40.12
N PRO A 389 36.25 22.09 -40.91
CA PRO A 389 36.32 21.06 -41.94
C PRO A 389 36.37 19.64 -41.36
N PRO A 390 35.93 18.61 -42.11
CA PRO A 390 35.99 17.22 -41.69
C PRO A 390 37.45 16.75 -41.62
N LEU A 391 37.79 16.06 -40.53
CA LEU A 391 39.07 15.36 -40.40
C LEU A 391 39.10 14.19 -41.38
N ASN A 392 40.06 14.22 -42.30
CA ASN A 392 40.35 13.13 -43.24
C ASN A 392 40.93 11.92 -42.48
N PRO A 393 40.60 10.68 -42.87
CA PRO A 393 41.12 9.48 -42.23
C PRO A 393 42.56 9.21 -42.70
N LEU A 394 43.54 9.47 -41.84
CA LEU A 394 44.92 9.05 -42.07
C LEU A 394 45.16 7.68 -41.43
N SER A 395 45.35 6.71 -42.32
CA SER A 395 46.35 5.64 -42.24
C SER A 395 46.38 4.76 -40.99
N ALA A 396 45.83 3.56 -41.17
CA ALA A 396 46.19 2.38 -40.40
C ALA A 396 47.72 2.18 -40.36
N MET A 397 48.26 2.03 -39.15
CA MET A 397 49.49 1.31 -38.89
C MET A 397 49.34 0.41 -37.66
N PRO A 398 50.06 -0.73 -37.61
CA PRO A 398 49.74 -1.85 -36.73
C PRO A 398 50.27 -1.65 -35.31
N TRP A 399 49.51 -2.14 -34.33
CA TRP A 399 49.95 -2.25 -32.94
C TRP A 399 51.09 -3.27 -32.83
N PRO A 400 52.19 -2.96 -32.12
CA PRO A 400 53.29 -3.90 -31.93
C PRO A 400 52.89 -5.02 -30.97
N SER A 401 53.16 -6.26 -31.39
CA SER A 401 52.98 -7.49 -30.64
C SER A 401 53.83 -7.50 -29.36
N ALA A 402 53.21 -7.79 -28.23
CA ALA A 402 53.91 -8.07 -26.97
C ALA A 402 54.57 -9.46 -27.01
N PRO A 403 55.78 -9.64 -26.44
CA PRO A 403 56.52 -10.89 -26.55
C PRO A 403 55.97 -12.00 -25.65
N ALA A 404 55.97 -13.22 -26.21
CA ALA A 404 55.65 -14.46 -25.54
C ALA A 404 56.53 -14.70 -24.30
N SER A 405 55.91 -15.11 -23.20
CA SER A 405 56.58 -15.70 -22.04
C SER A 405 56.21 -17.18 -21.91
N PRO A 406 57.13 -18.03 -21.45
CA PRO A 406 57.14 -19.45 -21.75
C PRO A 406 56.21 -20.28 -20.86
N GLU A 407 55.57 -21.27 -21.47
CA GLU A 407 54.75 -22.29 -20.83
C GLU A 407 55.54 -23.07 -19.77
N ARG A 408 54.96 -23.21 -18.57
CA ARG A 408 55.27 -24.30 -17.63
C ARG A 408 54.05 -25.21 -17.51
N PRO A 409 54.24 -26.54 -17.53
CA PRO A 409 53.14 -27.47 -17.39
C PRO A 409 52.74 -27.59 -15.92
N PHE A 410 51.48 -27.28 -15.60
CA PHE A 410 50.93 -27.59 -14.28
C PHE A 410 50.41 -29.02 -14.26
N SER A 411 51.05 -29.81 -13.40
CA SER A 411 50.65 -31.14 -12.96
C SER A 411 49.29 -31.10 -12.25
N GLU A 412 48.39 -31.99 -12.65
CA GLU A 412 47.17 -32.32 -11.91
C GLU A 412 47.51 -32.87 -10.52
N GLY A 413 47.08 -32.17 -9.48
CA GLY A 413 46.97 -32.67 -8.12
C GLY A 413 45.51 -32.59 -7.66
N PRO A 414 45.04 -33.49 -6.77
CA PRO A 414 43.64 -33.59 -6.42
C PRO A 414 43.15 -32.34 -5.67
N VAL A 415 42.10 -31.72 -6.21
CA VAL A 415 41.42 -30.56 -5.64
C VAL A 415 40.74 -30.98 -4.32
N PRO A 416 40.91 -30.23 -3.20
CA PRO A 416 40.19 -30.50 -1.97
C PRO A 416 38.68 -30.25 -2.17
N PRO A 417 37.79 -30.99 -1.47
CA PRO A 417 36.36 -30.80 -1.65
C PRO A 417 35.95 -29.38 -1.24
N PRO A 418 35.07 -28.73 -2.02
CA PRO A 418 34.54 -27.42 -1.65
C PRO A 418 33.73 -27.52 -0.35
N TRP A 419 33.98 -26.58 0.55
CA TRP A 419 33.18 -26.37 1.75
C TRP A 419 31.70 -26.18 1.40
N HIS A 420 30.84 -27.06 1.90
CA HIS A 420 29.40 -26.82 1.93
C HIS A 420 29.07 -25.83 3.07
N PRO A 421 28.46 -24.66 2.80
CA PRO A 421 27.63 -24.03 3.82
C PRO A 421 26.36 -24.88 3.95
N ALA A 422 26.10 -25.37 5.15
CA ALA A 422 24.89 -26.10 5.48
C ALA A 422 23.64 -25.33 5.02
N ALA A 423 22.69 -26.07 4.42
CA ALA A 423 21.40 -25.60 3.95
C ALA A 423 20.72 -24.64 4.94
N GLY A 424 20.38 -23.44 4.47
CA GLY A 424 19.66 -22.44 5.23
C GLY A 424 18.20 -22.82 5.41
N ALA A 425 17.74 -22.87 6.66
CA ALA A 425 16.36 -22.99 7.12
C ALA A 425 15.40 -21.96 6.48
N PRO A 426 14.06 -22.20 6.46
CA PRO A 426 13.08 -21.26 5.90
C PRO A 426 13.19 -19.87 6.56
N ARG A 427 13.23 -18.81 5.73
CA ARG A 427 13.34 -17.42 6.19
C ARG A 427 11.99 -16.94 6.71
N GLY A 428 11.94 -16.60 8.00
CA GLY A 428 10.79 -15.96 8.63
C GLY A 428 10.72 -14.45 8.37
N PRO A 429 9.69 -13.75 8.90
CA PRO A 429 9.20 -12.42 8.47
C PRO A 429 10.12 -11.23 8.88
N GLN A 430 11.42 -11.30 8.64
CA GLN A 430 12.44 -10.40 9.22
C GLN A 430 13.25 -9.58 8.22
N ASP A 431 12.96 -9.62 6.93
CA ASP A 431 13.80 -8.99 5.89
C ASP A 431 13.05 -7.86 5.12
N GLU A 432 12.44 -6.89 5.82
CA GLU A 432 12.00 -5.60 5.26
C GLU A 432 13.03 -4.48 5.57
N PRO A 433 13.31 -3.52 4.66
CA PRO A 433 14.27 -2.46 4.92
C PRO A 433 13.80 -1.49 6.02
N LEU A 434 14.72 -1.17 6.92
CA LEU A 434 14.51 -0.34 8.11
C LEU A 434 14.00 1.07 7.76
N ARG A 435 12.75 1.40 8.12
CA ARG A 435 12.25 2.79 8.14
C ARG A 435 12.84 3.55 9.33
N GLY A 436 13.14 4.85 9.17
CA GLY A 436 13.88 5.67 10.14
C GLY A 436 13.35 5.66 11.60
N GLY A 437 12.06 5.35 11.82
CA GLY A 437 11.48 5.19 13.16
C GLY A 437 12.00 3.97 13.94
N SER A 438 12.45 2.91 13.27
CA SER A 438 13.00 1.69 13.90
C SER A 438 14.35 1.94 14.56
N VAL A 439 15.14 2.84 13.99
CA VAL A 439 16.44 3.27 14.54
C VAL A 439 16.24 4.23 15.70
N LEU A 440 15.26 5.15 15.59
CA LEU A 440 14.93 6.14 16.62
C LEU A 440 14.58 5.49 17.98
N ALA A 441 13.95 4.32 17.97
CA ALA A 441 13.61 3.56 19.18
C ALA A 441 14.83 3.24 20.07
N TYR A 442 16.03 3.08 19.49
CA TYR A 442 17.25 2.72 20.20
C TYR A 442 18.09 3.93 20.64
N PHE A 443 17.73 5.14 20.19
CA PHE A 443 18.42 6.39 20.55
C PHE A 443 17.71 7.17 21.66
N LEU A 444 16.49 6.80 22.03
CA LEU A 444 15.73 7.55 23.02
C LEU A 444 16.00 7.07 24.46
N PRO A 445 16.15 7.99 25.43
CA PRO A 445 16.18 7.61 26.83
C PRO A 445 14.80 7.12 27.27
N PHE A 446 14.84 6.22 28.26
CA PHE A 446 13.75 5.49 28.92
C PHE A 446 12.32 6.03 28.69
N PHE A 447 11.39 5.13 28.36
CA PHE A 447 9.92 5.30 28.26
C PHE A 447 9.33 5.91 26.98
N THR A 448 10.09 6.64 26.16
CA THR A 448 9.54 7.20 24.90
C THR A 448 9.34 6.16 23.79
N SER A 449 10.09 5.05 23.82
CA SER A 449 9.89 3.88 22.96
C SER A 449 8.54 3.19 23.20
N LEU A 450 7.88 3.42 24.35
CA LEU A 450 6.54 2.91 24.65
C LEU A 450 5.46 3.59 23.81
N LEU A 451 5.65 4.86 23.43
CA LEU A 451 4.73 5.59 22.53
C LEU A 451 4.71 4.97 21.12
N LEU A 452 5.80 4.33 20.72
CA LEU A 452 5.90 3.62 19.43
C LEU A 452 5.09 2.30 19.41
N LEU A 453 4.59 1.82 20.55
CA LEU A 453 3.66 0.67 20.60
C LEU A 453 2.29 0.99 19.99
N PHE A 454 1.91 2.27 19.94
CA PHE A 454 0.70 2.74 19.25
C PHE A 454 0.89 2.86 17.73
N SER A 455 2.10 2.64 17.22
CA SER A 455 2.36 2.62 15.78
C SER A 455 1.56 1.49 15.11
N ARG A 456 0.88 1.79 14.00
CA ARG A 456 0.13 0.77 13.22
C ARG A 456 1.04 -0.29 12.58
N SER A 457 2.35 -0.05 12.47
CA SER A 457 3.31 -1.00 11.88
C SER A 457 3.76 -2.07 12.89
N ARG A 458 3.54 -3.36 12.56
CA ARG A 458 3.96 -4.51 13.38
C ARG A 458 5.49 -4.59 13.57
N ASN A 459 6.27 -4.17 12.57
CA ASN A 459 7.74 -4.08 12.68
C ASN A 459 8.17 -2.99 13.68
N VAL A 460 7.51 -1.83 13.66
CA VAL A 460 7.78 -0.77 14.65
C VAL A 460 7.39 -1.23 16.06
N LYS A 461 6.26 -1.93 16.21
CA LYS A 461 5.88 -2.56 17.49
C LYS A 461 6.91 -3.58 17.95
N TYR A 462 7.44 -4.42 17.06
CA TYR A 462 8.49 -5.39 17.41
C TYR A 462 9.75 -4.72 17.94
N HIS A 463 10.26 -3.70 17.26
CA HIS A 463 11.44 -2.95 17.72
C HIS A 463 11.19 -2.16 19.00
N ALA A 464 9.99 -1.59 19.16
CA ALA A 464 9.56 -0.93 20.39
C ALA A 464 9.55 -1.91 21.59
N ILE A 465 8.96 -3.10 21.42
CA ILE A 465 8.93 -4.15 22.45
C ILE A 465 10.34 -4.67 22.74
N HIS A 466 11.16 -4.89 21.70
CA HIS A 466 12.54 -5.36 21.88
C HIS A 466 13.38 -4.31 22.63
N SER A 467 13.22 -3.02 22.33
CA SER A 467 13.89 -1.94 23.06
C SER A 467 13.43 -1.89 24.52
N ALA A 468 12.12 -1.95 24.78
CA ALA A 468 11.55 -1.93 26.13
C ALA A 468 12.05 -3.11 26.99
N LEU A 469 12.18 -4.31 26.41
CA LEU A 469 12.73 -5.48 27.11
C LEU A 469 14.24 -5.35 27.37
N THR A 470 14.98 -4.74 26.44
CA THR A 470 16.41 -4.45 26.62
C THR A 470 16.62 -3.43 27.74
N ASP A 471 15.74 -2.42 27.84
CA ASP A 471 15.74 -1.45 28.93
C ASP A 471 15.40 -2.10 30.27
N ALA A 472 14.39 -2.97 30.33
CA ALA A 472 14.04 -3.71 31.54
C ALA A 472 15.20 -4.57 32.07
N LEU A 473 15.93 -5.26 31.18
CA LEU A 473 17.12 -6.03 31.55
C LEU A 473 18.26 -5.14 32.03
N THR A 474 18.44 -3.98 31.40
CA THR A 474 19.47 -3.01 31.79
C THR A 474 19.18 -2.47 33.20
N THR A 475 17.92 -2.16 33.51
CA THR A 475 17.49 -1.77 34.85
C THR A 475 17.70 -2.89 35.87
N GLY A 476 17.34 -4.13 35.51
CA GLY A 476 17.59 -5.29 36.37
C GLY A 476 19.08 -5.48 36.67
N TYR A 477 19.95 -5.33 35.66
CA TYR A 477 21.40 -5.36 35.83
C TYR A 477 21.89 -4.25 36.75
N ILE A 478 21.43 -3.01 36.56
CA ILE A 478 21.84 -1.87 37.40
C ILE A 478 21.46 -2.12 38.87
N ILE A 479 20.23 -2.56 39.14
CA ILE A 479 19.77 -2.86 40.50
C ILE A 479 20.59 -3.99 41.11
N ALA A 480 20.80 -5.08 40.37
CA ALA A 480 21.57 -6.23 40.84
C ALA A 480 23.05 -5.88 41.08
N ALA A 481 23.66 -5.07 40.22
CA ALA A 481 25.05 -4.63 40.34
C ALA A 481 25.24 -3.56 41.44
N SER A 482 24.20 -2.82 41.80
CA SER A 482 24.26 -1.90 42.94
C SER A 482 24.37 -2.63 44.29
N ILE A 483 23.87 -3.86 44.41
CA ILE A 483 23.90 -4.60 45.69
C ILE A 483 25.35 -4.98 46.10
N PRO A 484 26.17 -5.65 45.27
CA PRO A 484 27.57 -5.90 45.59
C PRO A 484 28.37 -4.62 45.79
N LEU A 485 28.06 -3.56 45.04
CA LEU A 485 28.71 -2.27 45.20
C LEU A 485 28.46 -1.68 46.59
N LEU A 486 27.20 -1.66 47.04
CA LEU A 486 26.79 -1.19 48.37
C LEU A 486 27.38 -2.05 49.49
N VAL A 487 27.43 -3.37 49.31
CA VAL A 487 28.03 -4.29 50.29
C VAL A 487 29.55 -4.11 50.35
N TYR A 488 30.22 -4.03 49.21
CA TYR A 488 31.66 -3.78 49.13
C TYR A 488 32.03 -2.44 49.75
N SER A 489 31.29 -1.38 49.42
CA SER A 489 31.55 -0.06 49.99
C SER A 489 31.26 -0.01 51.50
N GLY A 490 30.17 -0.65 51.94
CA GLY A 490 29.81 -0.72 53.35
C GLY A 490 30.80 -1.51 54.21
N ILE A 491 31.31 -2.64 53.71
CA ILE A 491 32.31 -3.46 54.43
C ILE A 491 33.68 -2.79 54.41
N ARG A 492 34.08 -2.19 53.28
CA ARG A 492 35.45 -1.70 53.10
C ARG A 492 35.67 -0.26 53.56
N TYR A 493 34.65 0.60 53.47
CA TYR A 493 34.76 2.03 53.78
C TYR A 493 33.80 2.48 54.89
N GLY A 494 32.77 1.71 55.23
CA GLY A 494 31.82 2.09 56.28
C GLY A 494 31.10 3.40 55.94
N SER A 495 31.32 4.44 56.75
CA SER A 495 30.82 5.81 56.50
C SER A 495 31.89 6.77 55.95
N GLU A 496 33.11 6.30 55.72
CA GLU A 496 34.19 7.12 55.17
C GLU A 496 34.02 7.27 53.64
N GLU A 497 34.50 8.39 53.10
CA GLU A 497 34.43 8.66 51.66
C GLU A 497 35.31 7.67 50.87
N ILE A 498 34.81 7.22 49.71
CA ILE A 498 35.51 6.26 48.85
C ILE A 498 36.74 6.94 48.22
N PRO A 499 37.97 6.44 48.45
CA PRO A 499 39.19 7.08 47.97
C PRO A 499 39.26 7.18 46.43
N GLN A 500 39.65 8.35 45.93
CA GLN A 500 39.92 8.55 44.50
C GLN A 500 41.16 7.72 44.09
N GLY A 501 40.92 6.54 43.51
CA GLY A 501 41.97 5.63 43.06
C GLY A 501 41.81 4.17 43.45
N ASP A 502 40.74 3.78 44.17
CA ASP A 502 40.51 2.35 44.44
C ASP A 502 40.24 1.58 43.15
N VAL A 503 41.23 0.78 42.73
CA VAL A 503 41.23 0.06 41.46
C VAL A 503 40.05 -0.93 41.37
N PRO A 504 39.73 -1.75 42.40
CA PRO A 504 38.52 -2.57 42.41
C PRO A 504 37.22 -1.78 42.24
N PHE A 505 37.02 -0.70 43.00
CA PHE A 505 35.83 0.13 42.90
C PHE A 505 35.71 0.76 41.50
N ASN A 506 36.79 1.35 40.99
CA ASN A 506 36.81 1.97 39.66
C ASN A 506 36.57 0.94 38.55
N ALA A 507 37.18 -0.24 38.61
CA ALA A 507 36.96 -1.32 37.65
C ALA A 507 35.49 -1.79 37.67
N TYR A 508 34.88 -1.87 38.86
CA TYR A 508 33.48 -2.22 39.00
C TYR A 508 32.56 -1.14 38.41
N MET A 509 32.85 0.14 38.69
CA MET A 509 32.13 1.30 38.15
C MET A 509 32.22 1.35 36.62
N VAL A 510 33.40 1.06 36.05
CA VAL A 510 33.56 0.94 34.59
C VAL A 510 32.65 -0.15 34.04
N GLY A 511 32.61 -1.33 34.65
CA GLY A 511 31.68 -2.39 34.25
C GLY A 511 30.21 -1.95 34.33
N TRP A 512 29.85 -1.26 35.40
CA TRP A 512 28.50 -0.76 35.67
C TRP A 512 27.99 0.18 34.56
N PHE A 513 28.86 1.04 34.01
CA PHE A 513 28.51 1.93 32.89
C PHE A 513 28.70 1.31 31.51
N VAL A 514 29.76 0.54 31.30
CA VAL A 514 30.14 0.02 29.97
C VAL A 514 29.24 -1.12 29.52
N VAL A 515 28.79 -1.99 30.43
CA VAL A 515 27.97 -3.15 30.06
C VAL A 515 26.62 -2.74 29.43
N PRO A 516 25.84 -1.80 29.99
CA PRO A 516 24.65 -1.24 29.35
C PRO A 516 24.90 -0.62 27.97
N LEU A 517 25.97 0.15 27.85
CA LEU A 517 26.33 0.83 26.59
C LEU A 517 26.74 -0.17 25.52
N ALA A 518 27.54 -1.18 25.88
CA ALA A 518 27.95 -2.26 24.99
C ALA A 518 26.75 -3.09 24.51
N LEU A 519 25.79 -3.38 25.39
CA LEU A 519 24.57 -4.09 25.03
C LEU A 519 23.73 -3.31 24.00
N ARG A 520 23.58 -1.99 24.19
CA ARG A 520 22.86 -1.11 23.25
C ARG A 520 23.61 -0.97 21.92
N ALA A 521 24.92 -0.76 21.96
CA ALA A 521 25.76 -0.71 20.76
C ALA A 521 25.68 -2.02 19.97
N TYR A 522 25.67 -3.16 20.66
CA TYR A 522 25.50 -4.47 20.05
C TYR A 522 24.13 -4.65 19.39
N CYS A 523 23.06 -4.17 20.02
CA CYS A 523 21.71 -4.18 19.42
C CYS A 523 21.66 -3.31 18.15
N LEU A 524 22.23 -2.10 18.19
CA LEU A 524 22.28 -1.19 17.05
C LEU A 524 23.13 -1.74 15.90
N TYR A 525 24.27 -2.36 16.22
CA TYR A 525 25.12 -3.05 15.25
C TYR A 525 24.38 -4.21 14.57
N GLN A 526 23.60 -4.99 15.32
CA GLN A 526 22.81 -6.06 14.72
C GLN A 526 21.68 -5.54 13.83
N ILE A 527 21.01 -4.45 14.22
CA ILE A 527 19.98 -3.82 13.39
C ILE A 527 20.56 -3.32 12.07
N THR A 528 21.66 -2.57 12.14
CA THR A 528 22.31 -1.99 10.95
C THR A 528 22.88 -3.04 9.99
N ARG A 529 23.35 -4.19 10.48
CA ARG A 529 23.88 -5.27 9.63
C ARG A 529 22.86 -6.32 9.19
N ARG A 530 21.81 -6.58 9.98
CA ARG A 530 20.93 -7.75 9.79
C ARG A 530 19.45 -7.40 9.77
N GLY A 531 19.08 -6.13 9.79
CA GLY A 531 17.68 -5.68 9.78
C GLY A 531 16.91 -5.90 11.10
N THR A 532 17.39 -6.78 12.00
CA THR A 532 16.71 -7.08 13.27
C THR A 532 17.69 -7.28 14.44
N ALA A 533 17.30 -6.81 15.64
CA ALA A 533 18.03 -7.12 16.87
C ALA A 533 17.69 -8.54 17.33
N ARG A 534 18.68 -9.44 17.36
CA ARG A 534 18.51 -10.83 17.82
C ARG A 534 19.29 -11.08 19.11
N LEU A 535 18.70 -10.73 20.26
CA LEU A 535 19.03 -11.34 21.55
C LEU A 535 18.10 -12.55 21.74
N LYS A 536 18.62 -13.79 21.75
CA LYS A 536 17.79 -15.03 21.64
C LYS A 536 16.58 -15.06 22.59
N LEU A 537 16.74 -14.69 23.86
CA LEU A 537 15.62 -14.71 24.82
C LEU A 537 14.62 -13.57 24.57
N ILE A 538 15.13 -12.35 24.40
CA ILE A 538 14.36 -11.12 24.22
C ILE A 538 13.61 -11.12 22.89
N GLY A 539 14.29 -11.49 21.81
CA GLY A 539 13.73 -11.53 20.46
C GLY A 539 12.59 -12.53 20.35
N THR A 540 12.66 -13.66 21.06
CA THR A 540 11.59 -14.66 21.08
C THR A 540 10.38 -14.17 21.88
N LEU A 541 10.61 -13.47 23.01
CA LEU A 541 9.55 -12.87 23.82
C LEU A 541 8.88 -11.70 23.08
N ALA A 542 9.68 -10.82 22.48
CA ALA A 542 9.22 -9.71 21.65
C ALA A 542 8.45 -10.20 20.42
N GLN A 543 8.88 -11.29 19.79
CA GLN A 543 8.13 -11.92 18.70
C GLN A 543 6.78 -12.45 19.17
N ARG A 544 6.73 -13.14 20.31
CA ARG A 544 5.46 -13.66 20.86
C ARG A 544 4.47 -12.54 21.21
N LEU A 545 4.97 -11.43 21.75
CA LEU A 545 4.15 -10.28 22.13
C LEU A 545 3.73 -9.42 20.92
N ALA A 546 4.60 -9.27 19.92
CA ALA A 546 4.31 -8.48 18.72
C ALA A 546 3.45 -9.23 17.68
N TYR A 547 3.56 -10.56 17.62
CA TYR A 547 2.97 -11.39 16.57
C TYR A 547 1.98 -12.48 17.07
N GLY A 548 1.83 -12.69 18.39
CA GLY A 548 0.81 -13.56 18.98
C GLY A 548 1.02 -15.08 18.78
N GLY A 549 1.64 -15.77 19.76
CA GLY A 549 1.63 -17.25 19.87
C GLY A 549 2.91 -18.00 19.45
N PRO A 550 3.10 -19.27 19.87
CA PRO A 550 4.41 -19.92 19.86
C PRO A 550 4.82 -20.44 18.49
N VAL A 551 5.95 -19.94 17.97
CA VAL A 551 6.66 -20.55 16.84
C VAL A 551 7.33 -21.84 17.34
N HIS A 552 6.89 -23.00 16.84
CA HIS A 552 7.58 -24.27 17.07
C HIS A 552 8.99 -24.20 16.50
N THR A 553 9.99 -24.22 17.38
CA THR A 553 11.37 -24.45 16.98
C THR A 553 11.52 -25.92 16.58
N SER A 554 11.57 -26.20 15.27
CA SER A 554 12.01 -27.51 14.78
C SER A 554 13.49 -27.68 15.12
N ARG A 555 13.78 -28.41 16.21
CA ARG A 555 15.09 -29.03 16.44
C ARG A 555 15.27 -30.13 15.39
N ARG A 556 16.24 -29.98 14.49
CA ARG A 556 16.95 -31.12 13.89
C ARG A 556 18.30 -31.26 14.60
N SER A 557 18.65 -32.53 14.82
CA SER A 557 19.84 -33.11 15.47
C SER A 557 21.13 -32.35 15.25
#